data_AF-A0A966JJ12-F1
#
_entry.id   AF-A0A966JJ12-F1
#
_cell.length_a   1.000
_cell.length_b   1.000
_cell.length_c   1.000
_cell.angle_alpha   90.00
_cell.angle_beta   90.00
_cell.angle_gamma   90.00
#
_symmetry.space_group_name_H-M   'P 1'
#
loop_
_entity.id
_entity.type
_entity.pdbx_description
1 polymer ?
#
loop_
_entity_poly.entity_id
_entity_poly.type
_entity_poly.pdbx_seq_one_letter_code
_entity_poly.pdbx_strand_id
1 'polypeptide(L)'
;MAQSITDFDLASEFLQKNERVLILFKTWVPRDKFIELLYNEGGISMYREDHTPIAFSVGSNPPVKDSWPRINFERGAKGINEIQTKERSDWQTYFLQIKERKIEGLNTVQFTDEEIDTFLKLHAPKSSVFPGNKEIVKWACVSH
;
A
#
# COMPACT_ATOMS: atom_id res chain seq x y z
N MET A 1 4.44 -4.51 -28.07
CA MET A 1 5.03 -3.19 -27.71
C MET A 1 4.25 -2.62 -26.54
N ALA A 2 4.91 -1.97 -25.59
CA ALA A 2 4.25 -1.36 -24.44
C ALA A 2 3.55 -0.05 -24.86
N GLN A 3 2.37 0.19 -24.30
CA GLN A 3 1.63 1.44 -24.44
C GLN A 3 1.81 2.30 -23.18
N SER A 4 1.56 3.61 -23.29
CA SER A 4 1.75 4.57 -22.18
C SER A 4 0.53 5.47 -21.99
N ILE A 5 0.19 5.74 -20.72
CA ILE A 5 -0.79 6.74 -20.30
C ILE A 5 -0.07 7.71 -19.35
N THR A 6 -0.11 9.01 -19.66
CA THR A 6 0.56 10.06 -18.86
C THR A 6 -0.42 10.96 -18.11
N ASP A 7 -1.73 10.78 -18.33
CA ASP A 7 -2.78 11.44 -17.56
C ASP A 7 -3.25 10.53 -16.41
N PHE A 8 -3.27 11.06 -15.19
CA PHE A 8 -3.59 10.29 -13.99
C PHE A 8 -5.03 9.76 -13.97
N ASP A 9 -5.98 10.53 -14.51
CA ASP A 9 -7.39 10.17 -14.50
C ASP A 9 -7.66 9.08 -15.53
N LEU A 10 -7.08 9.22 -16.73
CA LEU A 10 -7.11 8.15 -17.72
C LEU A 10 -6.42 6.88 -17.22
N ALA A 11 -5.30 6.99 -16.50
CA ALA A 11 -4.64 5.84 -15.88
C ALA A 11 -5.53 5.19 -14.82
N SER A 12 -6.19 5.99 -13.98
CA SER A 12 -7.15 5.50 -12.97
C SER A 12 -8.33 4.78 -13.59
N GLU A 13 -8.91 5.33 -14.67
CA GLU A 13 -10.02 4.72 -15.41
C GLU A 13 -9.59 3.42 -16.08
N PHE A 14 -8.43 3.41 -16.73
CA PHE A 14 -7.86 2.21 -17.34
C PHE A 14 -7.71 1.06 -16.33
N LEU A 15 -7.27 1.39 -15.11
CA LEU A 15 -7.05 0.43 -14.04
C LEU A 15 -8.33 -0.08 -13.36
N GLN A 16 -9.51 0.48 -13.64
CA GLN A 16 -10.78 0.03 -13.02
C GLN A 16 -11.08 -1.46 -13.24
N LYS A 17 -10.56 -2.03 -14.34
CA LYS A 17 -10.72 -3.46 -14.66
C LYS A 17 -9.88 -4.39 -13.77
N ASN A 18 -8.94 -3.84 -13.00
CA ASN A 18 -8.08 -4.58 -12.09
C ASN A 18 -8.04 -3.87 -10.73
N GLU A 19 -9.02 -4.20 -9.87
CA GLU A 19 -9.22 -3.57 -8.56
C GLU A 19 -7.94 -3.59 -7.70
N ARG A 20 -7.20 -4.71 -7.70
CA ARG A 20 -5.95 -4.84 -6.95
C ARG A 20 -4.92 -3.80 -7.40
N VAL A 21 -4.71 -3.66 -8.71
CA VAL A 21 -3.74 -2.69 -9.25
C VAL A 21 -4.24 -1.26 -9.04
N LEU A 22 -5.55 -1.02 -9.17
CA LEU A 22 -6.14 0.29 -8.90
C LEU A 22 -5.93 0.73 -7.45
N ILE A 23 -6.10 -0.17 -6.48
CA ILE A 23 -5.83 0.11 -5.06
C ILE A 23 -4.37 0.47 -4.87
N LEU A 24 -3.44 -0.32 -5.42
CA LEU A 24 -2.00 -0.02 -5.36
C LEU A 24 -1.67 1.34 -5.98
N PHE A 25 -2.21 1.63 -7.16
CA PHE A 25 -2.02 2.90 -7.86
C PHE A 25 -2.48 4.08 -6.99
N LYS A 26 -3.71 4.06 -6.51
CA LYS A 26 -4.27 5.14 -5.67
C LYS A 26 -3.60 5.28 -4.31
N THR A 27 -3.03 4.19 -3.78
CA THR A 27 -2.35 4.19 -2.48
C THR A 27 -0.94 4.76 -2.59
N TRP A 28 -0.21 4.41 -3.65
CA TRP A 28 1.24 4.65 -3.75
C TRP A 28 1.62 5.73 -4.75
N VAL A 29 0.71 6.13 -5.64
CA VAL A 29 0.96 7.13 -6.67
C VAL A 29 0.06 8.35 -6.44
N PRO A 30 0.56 9.39 -5.74
CA PRO A 30 -0.13 10.67 -5.67
C PRO A 30 -0.33 11.25 -7.06
N ARG A 31 -1.49 11.89 -7.29
CA ARG A 31 -1.85 12.47 -8.60
C ARG A 31 -0.81 13.46 -9.10
N ASP A 32 -0.33 14.34 -8.23
CA ASP A 32 0.66 15.39 -8.53
C ASP A 32 2.08 14.84 -8.74
N LYS A 33 2.31 13.57 -8.40
CA LYS A 33 3.58 12.86 -8.58
C LYS A 33 3.53 11.84 -9.70
N PHE A 34 2.39 11.64 -10.34
CA PHE A 34 2.27 10.70 -11.44
C PHE A 34 3.06 11.19 -12.65
N ILE A 35 3.85 10.28 -13.23
CA ILE A 35 4.60 10.56 -14.46
C ILE A 35 4.00 9.78 -15.61
N GLU A 36 3.91 8.45 -15.47
CA GLU A 36 3.36 7.59 -16.52
C GLU A 36 2.95 6.22 -15.99
N LEU A 37 2.04 5.58 -16.74
CA LEU A 37 1.67 4.19 -16.61
C LEU A 37 2.01 3.49 -17.93
N LEU A 38 2.87 2.48 -17.88
CA LEU A 38 3.15 1.59 -18.99
C LEU A 38 2.36 0.29 -18.86
N TYR A 39 1.86 -0.24 -19.97
CA TYR A 39 1.15 -1.51 -19.96
C TYR A 39 1.39 -2.33 -21.24
N ASN A 40 1.32 -3.64 -21.09
CA ASN A 40 1.29 -4.62 -22.17
C ASN A 40 0.48 -5.86 -21.70
N GLU A 41 0.48 -6.95 -22.47
CA GLU A 41 -0.21 -8.19 -22.10
C GLU A 41 0.40 -8.90 -20.87
N GLY A 42 1.67 -8.64 -20.57
CA GLY A 42 2.41 -9.25 -19.47
C GLY A 42 2.27 -8.52 -18.13
N GLY A 43 1.83 -7.26 -18.13
CA GLY A 43 1.67 -6.48 -16.90
C GLY A 43 1.63 -4.98 -17.10
N ILE A 44 1.78 -4.29 -15.97
CA ILE A 44 1.64 -2.84 -15.84
C ILE A 44 2.79 -2.31 -14.97
N SER A 45 3.31 -1.15 -15.32
CA SER A 45 4.31 -0.43 -14.52
C SER A 45 3.90 1.01 -14.31
N MET A 46 3.84 1.45 -13.06
CA MET A 46 3.40 2.78 -12.66
C MET A 46 4.61 3.56 -12.18
N TYR A 47 4.92 4.68 -12.83
CA TYR A 47 6.09 5.49 -12.55
C TYR A 47 5.70 6.84 -11.96
N ARG A 48 6.39 7.23 -10.89
CA ARG A 48 6.11 8.46 -10.15
C ARG A 48 7.37 9.21 -9.76
N GLU A 49 7.20 10.49 -9.54
CA GLU A 49 8.18 11.35 -8.88
C GLU A 49 8.30 10.99 -7.40
N ASP A 50 9.53 11.05 -6.90
CA ASP A 50 9.95 10.88 -5.51
C ASP A 50 11.35 11.52 -5.38
N HIS A 51 11.99 11.55 -4.21
CA HIS A 51 13.38 12.03 -4.07
C HIS A 51 14.31 11.36 -5.11
N THR A 52 14.04 10.09 -5.41
CA THR A 52 14.55 9.43 -6.60
C THR A 52 13.36 8.74 -7.28
N PRO A 53 12.97 9.07 -8.52
CA PRO A 53 11.81 8.49 -9.16
C PRO A 53 11.77 6.96 -9.07
N ILE A 54 10.57 6.40 -8.96
CA ILE A 54 10.40 4.97 -8.71
C ILE A 54 9.22 4.39 -9.48
N ALA A 55 9.44 3.21 -10.06
CA ALA A 55 8.42 2.43 -10.73
C ALA A 55 7.88 1.30 -9.85
N PHE A 56 6.59 1.01 -9.94
CA PHE A 56 5.94 -0.14 -9.34
C PHE A 56 5.35 -1.01 -10.44
N SER A 57 5.86 -2.24 -10.56
CA SER A 57 5.59 -3.12 -11.70
C SER A 57 4.86 -4.38 -11.25
N VAL A 58 3.69 -4.65 -11.83
CA VAL A 58 2.77 -5.74 -11.46
C VAL A 58 2.46 -6.60 -12.68
N GLY A 59 2.46 -7.92 -12.53
CA GLY A 59 2.26 -8.87 -13.61
C GLY A 59 3.45 -9.80 -13.84
N SER A 60 3.28 -10.75 -14.75
CA SER A 60 4.27 -11.80 -15.03
C SER A 60 5.44 -11.28 -15.87
N ASN A 61 5.22 -10.27 -16.71
CA ASN A 61 6.24 -9.60 -17.50
C ASN A 61 5.89 -8.11 -17.77
N PRO A 62 5.88 -7.28 -16.72
CA PRO A 62 5.49 -5.88 -16.86
C PRO A 62 6.53 -5.09 -17.67
N PRO A 63 6.11 -4.08 -18.46
CA PRO A 63 7.01 -3.30 -19.28
C PRO A 63 7.89 -2.36 -18.44
N VAL A 64 9.16 -2.23 -18.78
CA VAL A 64 10.12 -1.38 -18.05
C VAL A 64 10.93 -0.50 -19.01
N LYS A 65 11.48 0.60 -18.51
CA LYS A 65 12.42 1.46 -19.24
C LYS A 65 13.78 1.45 -18.55
N ASP A 66 14.84 1.31 -19.34
CA ASP A 66 16.23 1.31 -18.85
C ASP A 66 16.62 2.62 -18.13
N SER A 67 15.92 3.71 -18.44
CA SER A 67 16.13 5.02 -17.82
C SER A 67 15.59 5.12 -16.38
N TRP A 68 14.83 4.14 -15.89
CA TRP A 68 14.23 4.23 -14.56
C TRP A 68 15.25 3.90 -13.46
N PRO A 69 15.51 4.82 -12.53
CA PRO A 69 16.60 4.64 -11.55
C PRO A 69 16.24 3.66 -10.44
N ARG A 70 14.94 3.44 -10.17
CA ARG A 70 14.44 2.49 -9.18
C ARG A 70 13.17 1.83 -9.67
N ILE A 71 13.05 0.53 -9.41
CA ILE A 71 11.90 -0.27 -9.79
C ILE A 71 11.60 -1.31 -8.72
N ASN A 72 10.31 -1.48 -8.42
CA ASN A 72 9.77 -2.58 -7.65
C ASN A 72 9.05 -3.55 -8.59
N PHE A 73 9.13 -4.84 -8.28
CA PHE A 73 8.42 -5.89 -9.00
C PHE A 73 7.51 -6.69 -8.06
N GLU A 74 6.38 -7.13 -8.60
CA GLU A 74 5.65 -8.25 -8.03
C GLU A 74 6.54 -9.50 -7.97
N ARG A 75 6.52 -10.19 -6.83
CA ARG A 75 7.29 -11.42 -6.64
C ARG A 75 6.92 -12.44 -7.72
N GLY A 76 7.95 -12.98 -8.40
CA GLY A 76 7.77 -13.96 -9.48
C GLY A 76 7.64 -13.36 -10.88
N ALA A 77 7.72 -12.03 -11.04
CA ALA A 77 7.81 -11.40 -12.35
C ALA A 77 9.11 -11.80 -13.08
N LYS A 78 9.01 -12.15 -14.36
CA LYS A 78 10.15 -12.54 -15.20
C LYS A 78 11.08 -11.38 -15.53
N GLY A 79 10.55 -10.15 -15.53
CA GLY A 79 11.30 -8.93 -15.84
C GLY A 79 12.50 -8.67 -14.94
N ILE A 80 12.56 -9.29 -13.75
CA ILE A 80 13.75 -9.23 -12.86
C ILE A 80 15.00 -9.80 -13.56
N ASN A 81 14.86 -10.85 -14.37
CA ASN A 81 15.99 -11.53 -15.00
C ASN A 81 16.61 -10.72 -16.15
N GLU A 82 15.87 -9.75 -16.69
CA GLU A 82 16.29 -8.95 -17.85
C GLU A 82 17.03 -7.68 -17.43
N ILE A 83 16.96 -7.29 -16.17
CA ILE A 83 17.56 -6.06 -15.67
C ILE A 83 18.85 -6.39 -14.92
N GLN A 84 19.98 -5.89 -15.42
CA GLN A 84 21.27 -5.96 -14.72
C GLN A 84 21.26 -5.04 -13.48
N THR A 85 20.58 -5.48 -12.42
CA THR A 85 20.51 -4.75 -11.16
C THR A 85 20.89 -5.63 -9.99
N LYS A 86 21.44 -5.00 -8.96
CA LYS A 86 21.59 -5.65 -7.65
C LYS A 86 20.23 -5.58 -6.96
N GLU A 87 19.55 -6.72 -6.83
CA GLU A 87 18.34 -6.81 -6.02
C GLU A 87 18.64 -6.28 -4.62
N ARG A 88 17.88 -5.28 -4.20
CA ARG A 88 17.82 -4.85 -2.81
C ARG A 88 16.48 -5.34 -2.29
N SER A 89 16.47 -6.42 -1.51
CA SER A 89 15.25 -6.95 -0.89
C SER A 89 14.83 -6.10 0.32
N ASP A 90 14.95 -4.77 0.23
CA ASP A 90 14.70 -3.80 1.30
C ASP A 90 13.24 -3.33 1.36
N TRP A 91 12.40 -3.78 0.43
CA TRP A 91 10.98 -3.48 0.41
C TRP A 91 10.13 -4.76 0.34
N GLN A 92 9.36 -5.02 1.40
CA GLN A 92 8.37 -6.10 1.44
C GLN A 92 6.99 -5.48 1.67
N THR A 93 6.18 -5.39 0.62
CA THR A 93 4.76 -5.01 0.77
C THR A 93 3.90 -6.25 0.90
N TYR A 94 3.04 -6.25 1.90
CA TYR A 94 1.99 -7.24 2.06
C TYR A 94 0.65 -6.55 1.84
N PHE A 95 -0.15 -7.04 0.89
CA PHE A 95 -1.56 -6.67 0.75
C PHE A 95 -2.39 -7.86 1.20
N LEU A 96 -3.16 -7.69 2.26
CA LEU A 96 -4.07 -8.70 2.79
C LEU A 96 -5.50 -8.18 2.61
N GLN A 97 -6.25 -8.80 1.69
CA GLN A 97 -7.69 -8.56 1.61
C GLN A 97 -8.37 -9.32 2.74
N ILE A 98 -8.69 -8.62 3.83
CA ILE A 98 -9.51 -9.17 4.90
C ILE A 98 -10.95 -9.15 4.40
N LYS A 99 -11.54 -10.32 4.10
CA LYS A 99 -13.00 -10.41 3.93
C LYS A 99 -13.63 -9.85 5.19
N GLU A 100 -14.64 -8.97 5.07
CA GLU A 100 -15.39 -8.47 6.22
C GLU A 100 -15.75 -9.64 7.14
N ARG A 101 -14.98 -9.79 8.22
CA ARG A 101 -15.30 -10.70 9.29
C ARG A 101 -16.09 -9.82 10.24
N LYS A 102 -17.40 -10.09 10.36
CA LYS A 102 -18.07 -9.75 11.62
C LYS A 102 -17.21 -10.40 12.69
N ILE A 103 -16.53 -9.60 13.50
CA ILE A 103 -15.84 -10.10 14.67
C ILE A 103 -16.95 -10.53 15.63
N GLU A 104 -17.44 -11.75 15.46
CA GLU A 104 -18.38 -12.36 16.39
C GLU A 104 -17.66 -12.52 17.72
N GLY A 105 -18.21 -11.94 18.78
CA GLY A 105 -17.59 -11.91 20.11
C GLY A 105 -16.84 -10.62 20.46
N LEU A 106 -16.93 -9.54 19.65
CA LEU A 106 -16.66 -8.19 20.15
C LEU A 106 -17.77 -7.82 21.15
N ASN A 107 -17.66 -8.34 22.37
CA ASN A 107 -18.29 -7.72 23.52
C ASN A 107 -17.60 -6.37 23.68
N THR A 108 -18.19 -5.37 23.05
CA THR A 108 -17.82 -3.97 23.24
C THR A 108 -18.31 -3.57 24.62
N VAL A 109 -17.63 -4.08 25.65
CA VAL A 109 -17.68 -3.45 26.97
C VAL A 109 -17.08 -2.08 26.75
N GLN A 110 -17.95 -1.07 26.77
CA GLN A 110 -17.54 0.32 26.70
C GLN A 110 -16.95 0.67 28.05
N PHE A 111 -15.64 0.83 28.08
CA PHE A 111 -14.96 1.50 29.19
C PHE A 111 -14.96 3.00 28.91
N THR A 112 -15.19 3.76 29.96
CA THR A 112 -15.05 5.21 29.95
C THR A 112 -13.59 5.60 29.75
N ASP A 113 -13.35 6.81 29.26
CA ASP A 113 -12.00 7.36 29.14
C ASP A 113 -11.31 7.40 30.52
N GLU A 114 -12.04 7.64 31.60
CA GLU A 114 -11.52 7.60 32.97
C GLU A 114 -11.05 6.21 33.40
N GLU A 115 -11.80 5.15 33.07
CA GLU A 115 -11.41 3.77 33.36
C GLU A 115 -10.15 3.37 32.58
N ILE A 116 -10.06 3.80 31.32
CA ILE A 116 -8.91 3.53 30.45
C ILE A 116 -7.67 4.31 30.91
N ASP A 117 -7.84 5.59 31.26
CA ASP A 117 -6.76 6.43 31.79
C ASP A 117 -6.20 5.85 33.10
N THR A 118 -7.08 5.42 34.00
CA THR A 118 -6.69 4.79 35.28
C THR A 118 -5.93 3.49 35.02
N PHE A 119 -6.43 2.64 34.14
CA PHE A 119 -5.77 1.38 33.76
C PHE A 119 -4.38 1.61 33.15
N LEU A 120 -4.27 2.56 32.21
CA LEU A 120 -3.00 2.87 31.55
C LEU A 120 -2.00 3.50 32.52
N LYS A 121 -2.42 4.40 33.41
CA LYS A 121 -1.54 4.94 34.46
C LYS A 121 -0.99 3.85 35.39
N LEU A 122 -1.81 2.85 35.70
CA LEU A 122 -1.41 1.75 36.57
C LEU A 122 -0.47 0.75 35.88
N HIS A 123 -0.78 0.34 34.65
CA HIS A 123 -0.11 -0.77 33.97
C HIS A 123 0.88 -0.36 32.88
N ALA A 124 0.69 0.82 32.28
CA ALA A 124 1.50 1.33 31.16
C ALA A 124 1.74 2.85 31.26
N PRO A 125 2.33 3.37 32.36
CA PRO A 125 2.43 4.82 32.62
C PRO A 125 3.28 5.58 31.59
N LYS A 126 4.08 4.88 30.78
CA LYS A 126 4.89 5.45 29.69
C LYS A 126 4.24 5.31 28.30
N SER A 127 2.97 4.91 28.24
CA SER A 127 2.22 4.82 26.99
C SER A 127 2.21 6.17 26.26
N SER A 128 2.33 6.16 24.93
CA SER A 128 2.10 7.35 24.10
C SER A 128 0.62 7.53 23.73
N VAL A 129 -0.21 6.54 24.07
CA VAL A 129 -1.65 6.53 23.78
C VAL A 129 -2.42 6.60 25.09
N PHE A 130 -3.15 7.71 25.25
CA PHE A 130 -4.05 8.01 26.36
C PHE A 130 -5.35 8.57 25.81
N PRO A 131 -6.46 8.50 26.57
CA PRO A 131 -7.70 9.17 26.22
C PRO A 131 -7.48 10.64 25.83
N GLY A 132 -8.17 11.08 24.78
CA GLY A 132 -7.99 12.41 24.17
C GLY A 132 -6.91 12.51 23.09
N ASN A 133 -6.11 11.47 22.84
CA ASN A 133 -5.21 11.44 21.68
C ASN A 133 -6.02 11.30 20.37
N LYS A 134 -5.85 12.27 19.45
CA LYS A 134 -6.59 12.37 18.17
C LYS A 134 -6.28 11.25 17.18
N GLU A 135 -5.17 10.54 17.36
CA GLU A 135 -4.82 9.38 16.52
C GLU A 135 -5.63 8.12 16.90
N ILE A 136 -6.28 8.13 18.07
CA ILE A 136 -7.08 7.00 18.55
C ILE A 136 -8.49 7.08 17.98
N VAL A 137 -8.82 6.13 17.11
CA VAL A 137 -10.14 6.06 16.47
C VAL A 137 -11.19 5.39 17.36
N LYS A 138 -10.79 4.37 18.15
CA LYS A 138 -11.68 3.61 19.04
C LYS A 138 -10.90 2.80 20.07
N TRP A 139 -11.42 2.73 21.30
CA TRP A 139 -11.02 1.75 22.31
C TRP A 139 -11.88 0.48 22.21
N ALA A 140 -11.25 -0.69 22.25
CA ALA A 140 -11.95 -1.97 22.22
C ALA A 140 -11.25 -2.98 23.13
N CYS A 141 -12.04 -3.72 23.91
CA CYS A 141 -11.56 -4.88 24.65
C CYS A 141 -11.82 -6.14 23.82
N VAL A 142 -10.84 -7.05 23.79
CA VAL A 142 -10.98 -8.38 23.21
C VAL A 142 -10.93 -9.38 24.36
N SER A 143 -12.09 -9.93 24.71
CA SER A 143 -12.21 -11.05 25.65
C SER A 143 -12.36 -12.36 24.89
N HIS A 144 -11.59 -13.37 25.26
CA HIS A 144 -11.74 -14.75 24.79
C HIS A 144 -12.69 -15.54 25.70
#